data_AF-N9AMB0-F1
#
_entry.id   AF-N9AMB0-F1
#
_cell.length_a   1.000
_cell.length_b   1.000
_cell.length_c   1.000
_cell.angle_alpha   90.00
_cell.angle_beta   90.00
_cell.angle_gamma   90.00
#
_symmetry.space_group_name_H-M   'P 1'
#
loop_
_entity.id
_entity.type
_entity.pdbx_description
1 polymer ?
#
loop_
_entity_poly.entity_id
_entity_poly.type
_entity_poly.pdbx_seq_one_letter_code
_entity_poly.pdbx_strand_id
1 'polypeptide(L)'
;MNVVGYLHHADLLLEDEQGMAIIGGGNYVLSVGDKVSLKRILDQNKKLYLVDISFASNNHNGTYEDQCVLKFEGCRDAFNQYLSTSTVH
;
A
#
# COMPACT_ATOMS: atom_id res chain seq x y z
N MET A 1 -4.20 3.16 -6.50
CA MET A 1 -2.79 2.74 -6.57
C MET A 1 -2.65 1.28 -7.00
N ASN A 2 -1.56 0.92 -7.70
CA ASN A 2 -1.22 -0.47 -8.04
C ASN A 2 -0.12 -0.99 -7.12
N VAL A 3 -0.18 -2.27 -6.74
CA VAL A 3 0.92 -2.94 -6.07
C VAL A 3 2.06 -3.12 -7.07
N VAL A 4 3.20 -2.49 -6.81
CA VAL A 4 4.38 -2.53 -7.69
C VAL A 4 5.55 -3.30 -7.08
N GLY A 5 5.50 -3.63 -5.79
CA GLY A 5 6.54 -4.42 -5.15
C GLY A 5 6.24 -4.79 -3.71
N TYR A 6 7.12 -5.63 -3.18
CA TYR A 6 7.11 -6.04 -1.78
C TYR A 6 8.32 -5.45 -1.08
N LEU A 7 8.11 -5.02 0.15
CA LEU A 7 9.13 -4.53 1.05
C LEU A 7 9.30 -5.51 2.22
N HIS A 8 10.23 -5.20 3.13
CA HIS A 8 10.49 -6.03 4.30
C HIS A 8 9.23 -6.17 5.18
N HIS A 9 9.15 -7.28 5.92
CA HIS A 9 8.05 -7.56 6.87
C HIS A 9 6.64 -7.62 6.27
N ALA A 10 6.50 -8.09 5.02
CA ALA A 10 5.24 -8.19 4.29
C ALA A 10 4.54 -6.85 3.98
N ASP A 11 5.33 -5.77 3.95
CA ASP A 11 4.85 -4.48 3.47
C ASP A 11 4.74 -4.45 1.95
N LEU A 12 3.77 -3.70 1.45
CA LEU A 12 3.49 -3.57 0.03
C LEU A 12 3.77 -2.16 -0.43
N LEU A 13 4.52 -2.05 -1.53
CA LEU A 13 4.77 -0.80 -2.22
C LEU A 13 3.67 -0.57 -3.25
N LEU A 14 2.97 0.54 -3.10
CA LEU A 14 1.92 1.00 -3.99
C LEU A 14 2.42 2.20 -4.79
N GLU A 15 2.01 2.27 -6.06
CA GLU A 15 2.30 3.40 -6.94
C GLU A 15 1.10 3.75 -7.83
N ASP A 16 0.86 5.04 -8.00
CA ASP A 16 0.07 5.61 -9.10
C ASP A 16 0.60 6.98 -9.53
N GLU A 17 -0.18 7.69 -10.35
CA GLU A 17 0.16 9.01 -10.85
C GLU A 17 0.34 10.08 -9.76
N GLN A 18 -0.24 9.88 -8.57
CA GLN A 18 -0.13 10.83 -7.45
C GLN A 18 1.12 10.59 -6.61
N GLY A 19 1.67 9.37 -6.62
CA GLY A 19 2.92 9.04 -5.94
C GLY A 19 3.01 7.61 -5.44
N MET A 20 3.78 7.44 -4.36
CA MET A 20 4.12 6.16 -3.74
C MET A 20 3.49 6.06 -2.35
N ALA A 21 3.06 4.86 -1.98
CA ALA A 21 2.61 4.56 -0.63
C ALA A 21 3.14 3.19 -0.16
N ILE A 22 3.29 3.04 1.16
CA ILE A 22 3.61 1.75 1.78
C ILE A 22 2.46 1.38 2.70
N ILE A 23 1.86 0.21 2.47
CA ILE A 23 0.82 -0.35 3.33
C ILE A 23 1.28 -1.68 3.92
N GLY A 24 0.75 -2.01 5.10
CA GLY A 24 1.01 -3.31 5.73
C GLY A 24 -0.11 -3.70 6.70
N GLY A 25 -0.02 -4.93 7.22
CA GLY A 25 -0.97 -5.45 8.21
C GLY A 25 -2.38 -5.75 7.66
N GLY A 26 -2.53 -5.86 6.34
CA GLY A 26 -3.76 -6.34 5.70
C GLY A 26 -3.97 -7.85 5.90
N ASN A 27 -5.21 -8.29 5.73
CA ASN A 27 -5.59 -9.70 5.81
C ASN A 27 -5.45 -10.41 4.45
N TYR A 28 -5.40 -9.67 3.35
CA TYR A 28 -5.18 -10.23 2.02
C TYR A 28 -3.71 -10.25 1.62
N VAL A 29 -3.30 -11.33 0.98
CA VAL A 29 -2.02 -11.41 0.27
C VAL A 29 -2.21 -10.81 -1.11
N LEU A 30 -1.58 -9.65 -1.36
CA LEU A 30 -1.66 -8.97 -2.65
C LEU A 30 -0.49 -9.33 -3.54
N SER A 31 -0.76 -9.40 -4.84
CA SER A 31 0.20 -9.63 -5.90
C SER A 31 0.54 -8.33 -6.63
N VAL A 32 1.73 -8.29 -7.25
CA VAL A 32 2.09 -7.19 -8.17
C VAL A 32 1.04 -7.11 -9.29
N GLY A 33 0.54 -5.90 -9.52
CA GLY A 33 -0.57 -5.62 -10.44
C GLY A 33 -1.95 -5.55 -9.78
N ASP A 34 -2.11 -6.00 -8.54
CA ASP A 34 -3.35 -5.77 -7.79
C ASP A 34 -3.55 -4.28 -7.51
N LYS A 35 -4.82 -3.87 -7.44
CA LYS A 35 -5.18 -2.47 -7.20
C LYS A 35 -5.66 -2.28 -5.78
N VAL A 36 -5.21 -1.21 -5.15
CA VAL A 36 -5.63 -0.79 -3.81
C VAL A 36 -6.11 0.66 -3.87
N SER A 37 -7.27 0.89 -3.28
CA SER A 37 -7.89 2.21 -3.14
C SER A 37 -8.12 2.53 -1.66
N LEU A 38 -7.48 3.58 -1.16
CA LEU A 38 -7.69 4.07 0.21
C LEU A 38 -9.06 4.75 0.30
N LYS A 39 -10.02 4.17 1.04
CA LYS A 39 -11.38 4.69 1.15
C LYS A 39 -11.51 5.75 2.25
N ARG A 40 -11.18 5.38 3.48
CA ARG A 40 -11.29 6.28 4.64
C ARG A 40 -10.38 5.85 5.77
N ILE A 41 -10.06 6.80 6.64
CA ILE A 41 -9.31 6.54 7.87
C ILE A 41 -10.27 5.95 8.92
N LEU A 42 -9.87 4.83 9.53
CA LEU A 42 -10.56 4.21 10.67
C LEU A 42 -9.96 4.67 12.00
N ASP A 43 -8.63 4.86 12.05
CA ASP A 43 -7.91 5.38 13.22
C ASP A 43 -6.74 6.26 12.75
N GLN A 44 -6.82 7.56 13.03
CA GLN A 44 -5.80 8.53 12.63
C GLN A 44 -4.47 8.34 13.37
N ASN A 45 -4.50 7.95 14.65
CA ASN A 45 -3.30 7.78 15.45
C ASN A 45 -2.48 6.59 14.96
N LYS A 46 -3.17 5.52 14.54
CA LYS A 46 -2.54 4.33 13.97
C LYS A 46 -2.34 4.39 12.47
N LYS A 47 -2.83 5.44 11.80
CA LYS A 47 -2.93 5.52 10.33
C LYS A 47 -3.57 4.26 9.74
N LEU A 48 -4.63 3.76 10.37
CA LEU A 48 -5.38 2.59 9.91
C LEU A 48 -6.44 3.03 8.91
N TYR A 49 -6.43 2.47 7.71
CA TYR A 49 -7.35 2.78 6.63
C TYR A 49 -8.21 1.58 6.28
N LEU A 50 -9.48 1.86 5.94
CA LEU A 50 -10.29 0.95 5.15
C LEU A 50 -9.86 1.09 3.68
N VAL A 51 -9.59 -0.03 3.02
CA VAL A 51 -9.17 -0.10 1.62
C VAL A 51 -10.09 -1.00 0.82
N ASP A 52 -10.23 -0.67 -0.46
CA ASP A 52 -10.75 -1.61 -1.47
C ASP A 52 -9.59 -2.21 -2.24
N ILE A 53 -9.63 -3.53 -2.38
CA ILE A 53 -8.67 -4.32 -3.14
C ILE A 53 -9.36 -4.89 -4.37
N SER A 54 -8.70 -4.81 -5.52
CA SER A 54 -9.13 -5.47 -6.74
C SER A 54 -8.00 -6.30 -7.32
N PHE A 55 -8.22 -7.62 -7.37
CA PHE A 55 -7.22 -8.58 -7.78
C PHE A 55 -7.06 -8.64 -9.30
N ALA A 56 -5.82 -8.54 -9.78
CA ALA A 56 -5.46 -8.73 -11.17
C ALA A 56 -5.78 -10.17 -11.65
N SER A 57 -5.66 -11.15 -10.75
CA SER A 57 -5.96 -12.57 -11.03
C SER A 57 -7.42 -12.83 -11.45
N ASN A 58 -8.35 -11.96 -11.03
CA ASN A 58 -9.76 -12.04 -11.42
C ASN A 58 -10.11 -10.96 -12.46
N ASN A 59 -9.15 -10.48 -13.26
CA ASN A 59 -9.33 -9.38 -14.22
C ASN A 59 -9.95 -8.12 -13.59
N HIS A 60 -9.67 -7.87 -12.31
CA HIS A 60 -10.30 -6.80 -11.53
C HIS A 60 -11.83 -6.88 -11.48
N ASN A 61 -12.42 -8.06 -11.69
CA ASN A 61 -13.86 -8.30 -11.68
C ASN A 61 -14.38 -8.48 -10.24
N GLY A 62 -14.25 -7.42 -9.45
CA GLY A 62 -14.66 -7.38 -8.05
C GLY A 62 -13.78 -6.45 -7.21
N THR A 63 -14.35 -6.00 -6.10
CA THR A 63 -13.67 -5.27 -5.05
C THR A 63 -13.91 -5.95 -3.71
N TYR A 64 -12.87 -6.01 -2.89
CA TYR A 64 -12.88 -6.65 -1.59
C TYR A 64 -12.39 -5.64 -0.55
N GLU A 65 -13.10 -5.54 0.57
CA GLU A 65 -12.72 -4.61 1.63
C GLU A 65 -11.69 -5.23 2.57
N ASP A 66 -10.70 -4.44 2.96
CA ASP A 66 -9.71 -4.82 3.98
C ASP A 66 -9.30 -3.59 4.80
N GLN A 67 -8.53 -3.82 5.86
CA GLN A 67 -7.95 -2.78 6.70
C GLN A 67 -6.44 -2.86 6.63
N CYS A 68 -5.79 -1.75 6.30
CA CYS A 68 -4.33 -1.69 6.21
C CYS A 68 -3.79 -0.48 6.95
N VAL A 69 -2.59 -0.61 7.49
CA VAL A 69 -1.84 0.50 8.10
C VAL A 69 -1.03 1.20 7.02
N LEU A 70 -1.24 2.50 6.87
CA LEU A 70 -0.44 3.35 5.99
C LEU A 70 0.86 3.75 6.70
N LYS A 71 1.98 3.18 6.24
CA LYS A 71 3.30 3.40 6.83
C LYS A 71 4.04 4.58 6.21
N PHE A 72 3.81 4.82 4.92
CA PHE A 72 4.41 5.91 4.17
C PHE A 72 3.47 6.37 3.04
N GLU A 73 3.50 7.66 2.71
CA GLU A 73 2.86 8.26 1.54
C GLU A 73 3.70 9.46 1.10
N GLY A 74 3.98 9.57 -0.20
CA GLY A 74 4.75 10.68 -0.74
C GLY A 74 5.19 10.47 -2.18
N CYS A 75 5.90 11.44 -2.76
CA CYS A 75 6.45 11.30 -4.09
C CYS A 75 7.65 10.34 -4.12
N ARG A 76 8.13 10.01 -5.34
CA ARG A 76 9.28 9.12 -5.54
C ARG A 76 10.55 9.60 -4.82
N ASP A 77 10.81 10.90 -4.80
CA ASP A 77 11.98 11.46 -4.11
C ASP A 77 11.89 11.29 -2.58
N ALA A 78 10.70 11.55 -2.01
CA ALA A 78 10.44 11.32 -0.59
C ALA A 78 10.56 9.83 -0.23
N PHE A 79 10.13 8.93 -1.12
CA PHE A 79 10.28 7.49 -0.93
C PHE A 79 11.76 7.07 -0.93
N ASN A 80 12.57 7.58 -1.85
CA ASN A 80 14.01 7.29 -1.87
C ASN A 80 14.71 7.77 -0.58
N GLN A 81 14.33 8.94 -0.06
CA GLN A 81 14.82 9.45 1.23
C GLN A 81 14.34 8.59 2.41
N TYR A 82 13.10 8.10 2.36
CA TYR A 82 12.55 7.19 3.37
C TYR A 82 13.34 5.87 3.41
N LEU A 83 13.65 5.28 2.25
CA LEU A 83 14.47 4.08 2.14
C LEU A 83 15.91 4.31 2.66
N SER A 84 16.55 5.43 2.31
CA SER A 84 17.90 5.72 2.79
C SER A 84 17.95 5.91 4.32
N THR A 85 16.87 6.37 4.93
CA THR A 85 16.80 6.61 6.38
C THR A 85 16.44 5.34 7.17
N SER A 86 15.66 4.45 6.56
CA SER A 86 15.26 3.16 7.17
C SER A 86 16.33 2.06 7.02
N THR A 87 17.31 2.25 6.14
CA THR A 87 18.49 1.40 6.01
C THR A 87 19.59 1.90 6.95
N VAL A 88 19.45 1.65 8.26
CA VAL A 88 20.58 1.87 9.19
C VAL A 88 21.61 0.77 8.92
N HIS A 89 22.82 1.21 8.55
CA HIS A 89 24.00 0.39 8.24
C HIS A 89 24.40 -0.58 9.35
#